data_AF-A0A2N3E2U9-F1
#
_entry.id   AF-A0A2N3E2U9-F1
#
_cell.length_a   1.000
_cell.length_b   1.000
_cell.length_c   1.000
_cell.angle_alpha   90.00
_cell.angle_beta   90.00
_cell.angle_gamma   90.00
#
_symmetry.space_group_name_H-M   'P 1'
#
loop_
_entity.id
_entity.type
_entity.pdbx_description
1 polymer ?
#
loop_
_entity_poly.entity_id
_entity_poly.type
_entity_poly.pdbx_seq_one_letter_code
_entity_poly.pdbx_strand_id
1 'polypeptide(L)'
;MTRTVAAEEARTDAIDALRALLGERLSLARAVRLAHGRDESWHPVAMPDAVAFAVSTEEVVAITRICAAHGMPIIPFGAGTSLEGHVSAVHGGLSLDLSGMNRIIEVNTEDLDVRVEAGVTRKALNDHLRDTGLFFPIDPGADASLGGMAATRASGTNAVRYGTMRENVLNLTAVMADGSVVHTARRARKSSAGYDLTRLLIGSEGTLGIITEVTLRLYGIPEAVRSGVVPFESLEGAVDAVIETIQSGLPVARIEILDPLS
;
A
#
# COMPACT_ATOMS: atom_id res chain seq x y z
N MET A 1 -17.56 -19.91 27.15
CA MET A 1 -16.40 -20.80 27.37
C MET A 1 -16.11 -21.69 26.17
N THR A 2 -17.08 -22.44 25.62
CA THR A 2 -16.86 -23.39 24.51
C THR A 2 -16.45 -22.76 23.18
N ARG A 3 -16.97 -21.56 22.83
CA ARG A 3 -16.69 -20.88 21.55
C ARG A 3 -15.27 -20.28 21.46
N THR A 4 -14.65 -20.00 22.61
CA THR A 4 -13.29 -19.42 22.69
C THR A 4 -12.22 -20.50 22.51
N VAL A 5 -12.42 -21.67 23.14
CA VAL A 5 -11.51 -22.82 23.02
C VAL A 5 -11.46 -23.35 21.58
N ALA A 6 -12.63 -23.53 20.95
CA ALA A 6 -12.69 -23.99 19.56
C ALA A 6 -12.01 -23.02 18.57
N ALA A 7 -12.07 -21.71 18.82
CA ALA A 7 -11.38 -20.72 17.99
C ALA A 7 -9.86 -20.74 18.21
N GLU A 8 -9.40 -21.09 19.41
CA GLU A 8 -7.98 -21.21 19.75
C GLU A 8 -7.36 -22.49 19.18
N GLU A 9 -8.10 -23.61 19.22
CA GLU A 9 -7.74 -24.85 18.55
C GLU A 9 -7.66 -24.66 17.03
N ALA A 10 -8.68 -24.05 16.40
CA ALA A 10 -8.67 -23.79 14.96
C ALA A 10 -7.50 -22.90 14.52
N ARG A 11 -7.11 -21.91 15.33
CA ARG A 11 -5.92 -21.08 15.08
C ARG A 11 -4.62 -21.86 15.20
N THR A 12 -4.54 -22.78 16.15
CA THR A 12 -3.36 -23.65 16.32
C THR A 12 -3.17 -24.55 15.10
N ASP A 13 -4.25 -25.18 14.63
CA ASP A 13 -4.24 -26.00 13.42
C ASP A 13 -3.83 -25.19 12.17
N ALA A 14 -4.34 -23.96 12.05
CA ALA A 14 -3.95 -23.05 10.96
C ALA A 14 -2.45 -22.74 11.00
N ILE A 15 -1.90 -22.44 12.18
CA ILE A 15 -0.48 -22.15 12.37
C ILE A 15 0.38 -23.36 11.99
N ASP A 16 -0.03 -24.58 12.32
CA ASP A 16 0.71 -25.78 11.97
C ASP A 16 0.66 -26.06 10.45
N ALA A 17 -0.49 -25.86 9.81
CA ALA A 17 -0.61 -25.94 8.35
C ALA A 17 0.24 -24.88 7.64
N LEU A 18 0.24 -23.64 8.14
CA LEU A 18 1.09 -22.57 7.64
C LEU A 18 2.58 -22.87 7.85
N ARG A 19 2.96 -23.49 8.97
CA ARG A 19 4.34 -23.88 9.25
C ARG A 19 4.81 -24.96 8.27
N ALA A 20 3.95 -25.91 7.94
CA ALA A 20 4.25 -26.93 6.93
C ALA A 20 4.47 -26.32 5.53
N LEU A 21 3.73 -25.25 5.19
CA LEU A 21 3.88 -24.52 3.93
C LEU A 21 5.14 -23.63 3.88
N LEU A 22 5.38 -22.85 4.93
CA LEU A 22 6.35 -21.74 4.92
C LEU A 22 7.67 -22.05 5.62
N GLY A 23 7.72 -23.08 6.45
CA GLY A 23 8.88 -23.40 7.28
C GLY A 23 9.28 -22.21 8.16
N GLU A 24 10.53 -21.78 8.04
CA GLU A 24 11.10 -20.66 8.81
C GLU A 24 10.49 -19.28 8.47
N ARG A 25 9.77 -19.17 7.35
CA ARG A 25 9.06 -17.93 6.97
C ARG A 25 7.71 -17.75 7.67
N LEU A 26 7.40 -18.62 8.64
CA LEU A 26 6.36 -18.39 9.63
C LEU A 26 6.99 -18.11 11.00
N SER A 27 6.78 -16.91 11.54
CA SER A 27 7.34 -16.50 12.82
C SER A 27 6.28 -16.42 13.92
N LEU A 28 6.58 -17.07 15.05
CA LEU A 28 5.85 -16.90 16.31
C LEU A 28 6.65 -16.07 17.34
N ALA A 29 7.81 -15.55 16.95
CA ALA A 29 8.67 -14.79 17.85
C ALA A 29 7.94 -13.52 18.32
N ARG A 30 7.94 -13.28 19.63
CA ARG A 30 7.23 -12.15 20.23
C ARG A 30 7.66 -10.81 19.64
N ALA A 31 8.96 -10.62 19.40
CA ALA A 31 9.48 -9.38 18.80
C ALA A 31 8.92 -9.12 17.39
N VAL A 32 8.83 -10.16 16.57
CA VAL A 32 8.31 -10.07 15.20
C VAL A 32 6.81 -9.75 15.21
N ARG A 33 6.05 -10.43 16.07
CA ARG A 33 4.61 -10.16 16.26
C ARG A 33 4.35 -8.76 16.80
N LEU A 34 5.16 -8.27 17.73
CA LEU A 34 5.08 -6.88 18.22
C LEU A 34 5.29 -5.86 17.09
N ALA A 35 6.30 -6.07 16.25
CA ALA A 35 6.57 -5.19 15.12
C ALA A 35 5.42 -5.18 14.08
N HIS A 36 4.75 -6.32 13.90
CA HIS A 36 3.64 -6.47 12.96
C HIS A 36 2.25 -6.12 13.52
N GLY A 37 2.15 -5.84 14.81
CA GLY A 37 0.94 -5.32 15.46
C GLY A 37 0.99 -3.83 15.75
N ARG A 38 2.08 -3.16 15.33
CA ARG A 38 2.36 -1.74 15.59
C ARG A 38 2.53 -1.01 14.26
N ASP A 39 1.85 0.12 14.12
CA ASP A 39 2.14 1.12 13.11
C ASP A 39 2.54 2.46 13.75
N GLU A 40 2.51 3.54 12.96
CA GLU A 40 2.87 4.90 13.41
C GLU A 40 1.69 5.62 14.09
N SER A 41 0.57 4.91 14.31
CA SER A 41 -0.56 5.45 15.06
C SER A 41 -0.30 5.52 16.57
N TRP A 42 -1.14 6.29 17.24
CA TRP A 42 -1.21 6.36 18.71
C TRP A 42 -1.93 5.18 19.38
N HIS A 43 -2.46 4.22 18.60
CA HIS A 43 -3.26 3.12 19.15
C HIS A 43 -2.39 2.10 19.90
N PRO A 44 -2.92 1.44 20.95
CA PRO A 44 -2.23 0.33 21.60
C PRO A 44 -1.94 -0.80 20.61
N VAL A 45 -0.75 -1.39 20.73
CA VAL A 45 -0.31 -2.52 19.91
C VAL A 45 -1.19 -3.75 20.20
N ALA A 46 -1.86 -4.27 19.18
CA ALA A 46 -2.51 -5.58 19.22
C ALA A 46 -1.73 -6.56 18.35
N MET A 47 -1.11 -7.57 18.98
CA MET A 47 -0.23 -8.52 18.29
C MET A 47 -1.04 -9.58 17.53
N PRO A 48 -0.62 -9.94 16.30
CA PRO A 48 -1.13 -11.13 15.63
C PRO A 48 -0.68 -12.41 16.35
N ASP A 49 -1.33 -13.53 16.06
CA ASP A 49 -0.94 -14.84 16.58
C ASP A 49 0.35 -15.34 15.91
N ALA A 50 0.52 -15.05 14.61
CA ALA A 50 1.68 -15.41 13.79
C ALA A 50 1.96 -14.35 12.71
N VAL A 51 3.18 -14.36 12.17
CA VAL A 51 3.58 -13.56 11.00
C VAL A 51 4.07 -14.48 9.89
N ALA A 52 3.50 -14.37 8.70
CA ALA A 52 3.92 -15.11 7.50
C ALA A 52 4.59 -14.16 6.50
N PHE A 53 5.77 -14.55 6.00
CA PHE A 53 6.51 -13.80 4.99
C PHE A 53 6.33 -14.45 3.61
N ALA A 54 5.44 -13.88 2.79
CA ALA A 54 5.15 -14.38 1.45
C ALA A 54 6.14 -13.85 0.41
N VAL A 55 6.42 -14.65 -0.62
CA VAL A 55 7.34 -14.28 -1.72
C VAL A 55 6.74 -14.43 -3.11
N SER A 56 5.46 -14.83 -3.21
CA SER A 56 4.73 -14.89 -4.48
C SER A 56 3.21 -14.84 -4.30
N THR A 57 2.49 -14.53 -5.38
CA THR A 57 1.01 -14.53 -5.39
C THR A 57 0.46 -15.93 -5.08
N GLU A 58 1.12 -16.99 -5.54
CA GLU A 58 0.72 -18.37 -5.29
C GLU A 58 0.79 -18.73 -3.80
N GLU A 59 1.82 -18.25 -3.09
CA GLU A 59 1.89 -18.43 -1.65
C GLU A 59 0.82 -17.64 -0.93
N VAL A 60 0.54 -16.40 -1.34
CA VAL A 60 -0.58 -15.63 -0.78
C VAL A 60 -1.89 -16.39 -0.96
N VAL A 61 -2.15 -16.97 -2.13
CA VAL A 61 -3.32 -17.83 -2.37
C VAL A 61 -3.36 -19.03 -1.42
N ALA A 62 -2.25 -19.75 -1.25
CA ALA A 62 -2.17 -20.91 -0.38
C ALA A 62 -2.41 -20.54 1.10
N ILE A 63 -1.79 -19.46 1.56
CA ILE A 63 -1.97 -18.90 2.90
C ILE A 63 -3.44 -18.51 3.12
N THR A 64 -4.03 -17.77 2.17
CA THR A 64 -5.43 -17.33 2.28
C THR A 64 -6.38 -18.50 2.39
N ARG A 65 -6.18 -19.56 1.60
CA ARG A 65 -7.02 -20.78 1.67
C ARG A 65 -6.88 -21.52 3.00
N ILE A 66 -5.66 -21.63 3.53
CA ILE A 66 -5.45 -22.24 4.85
C ILE A 66 -6.18 -21.41 5.92
N CYS A 67 -5.95 -20.11 5.97
CA CYS A 67 -6.61 -19.23 6.93
C CYS A 67 -8.13 -19.27 6.81
N ALA A 68 -8.68 -19.26 5.58
CA ALA A 68 -10.12 -19.35 5.34
C ALA A 68 -10.71 -20.67 5.83
N ALA A 69 -10.03 -21.80 5.61
CA ALA A 69 -10.48 -23.13 6.07
C ALA A 69 -10.58 -23.23 7.60
N HIS A 70 -9.74 -22.48 8.32
CA HIS A 70 -9.70 -22.46 9.79
C HIS A 70 -10.37 -21.22 10.41
N GLY A 71 -10.93 -20.32 9.61
CA GLY A 71 -11.52 -19.06 10.10
C GLY A 71 -10.51 -18.11 10.77
N MET A 72 -9.23 -18.18 10.40
CA MET A 72 -8.16 -17.31 10.91
C MET A 72 -8.17 -15.98 10.14
N PRO A 73 -8.32 -14.81 10.81
CA PRO A 73 -8.22 -13.52 10.15
C PRO A 73 -6.84 -13.29 9.53
N ILE A 74 -6.78 -12.54 8.43
CA ILE A 74 -5.53 -12.16 7.76
C ILE A 74 -5.45 -10.63 7.72
N ILE A 75 -4.28 -10.10 8.05
CA ILE A 75 -3.96 -8.67 8.04
C ILE A 75 -2.76 -8.48 7.11
N PRO A 76 -2.97 -7.99 5.87
CA PRO A 76 -1.88 -7.69 4.96
C PRO A 76 -0.96 -6.63 5.55
N PHE A 77 0.35 -6.87 5.49
CA PHE A 77 1.37 -6.00 6.05
C PHE A 77 2.38 -5.62 4.97
N GLY A 78 2.51 -4.30 4.77
CA GLY A 78 3.49 -3.70 3.87
C GLY A 78 4.74 -3.23 4.63
N ALA A 79 4.93 -1.92 4.71
CA ALA A 79 6.04 -1.31 5.46
C ALA A 79 5.69 -0.95 6.93
N GLY A 80 4.44 -1.14 7.36
CA GLY A 80 4.00 -0.81 8.73
C GLY A 80 3.87 0.68 9.04
N THR A 81 3.84 1.56 8.03
CA THR A 81 3.89 3.02 8.22
C THR A 81 2.50 3.70 8.25
N SER A 82 1.42 2.95 8.52
CA SER A 82 0.07 3.54 8.62
C SER A 82 -0.10 4.35 9.90
N LEU A 83 -1.10 5.25 9.90
CA LEU A 83 -1.38 6.15 11.03
C LEU A 83 -2.71 5.86 11.72
N GLU A 84 -3.48 4.87 11.24
CA GLU A 84 -4.89 4.64 11.63
C GLU A 84 -5.13 3.26 12.26
N GLY A 85 -4.06 2.50 12.57
CA GLY A 85 -4.18 1.19 13.21
C GLY A 85 -4.51 0.04 12.25
N HIS A 86 -4.28 0.18 10.94
CA HIS A 86 -4.63 -0.83 9.93
C HIS A 86 -4.01 -2.21 10.18
N VAL A 87 -2.83 -2.26 10.82
CA VAL A 87 -2.10 -3.51 11.11
C VAL A 87 -2.43 -4.10 12.48
N SER A 88 -3.32 -3.45 13.25
CA SER A 88 -3.66 -3.86 14.61
C SER A 88 -4.50 -5.13 14.60
N ALA A 89 -3.97 -6.20 15.19
CA ALA A 89 -4.62 -7.51 15.25
C ALA A 89 -5.59 -7.62 16.43
N VAL A 90 -6.64 -6.79 16.45
CA VAL A 90 -7.62 -6.71 17.55
C VAL A 90 -8.34 -8.04 17.84
N HIS A 91 -8.34 -8.98 16.89
CA HIS A 91 -8.90 -10.32 17.03
C HIS A 91 -7.84 -11.44 16.91
N GLY A 92 -6.56 -11.10 17.03
CA GLY A 92 -5.46 -11.98 16.65
C GLY A 92 -5.44 -12.23 15.14
N GLY A 93 -5.02 -13.42 14.73
CA GLY A 93 -4.92 -13.84 13.35
C GLY A 93 -3.50 -13.80 12.80
N LEU A 94 -3.40 -13.80 11.47
CA LEU A 94 -2.14 -13.83 10.74
C LEU A 94 -1.83 -12.43 10.22
N SER A 95 -0.67 -11.89 10.59
CA SER A 95 -0.08 -10.80 9.81
C SER A 95 0.64 -11.41 8.59
N LEU A 96 0.25 -10.98 7.40
CA LEU A 96 0.82 -11.44 6.14
C LEU A 96 1.76 -10.37 5.59
N ASP A 97 3.05 -10.53 5.86
CA ASP A 97 4.11 -9.66 5.39
C ASP A 97 4.39 -9.91 3.91
N LEU A 98 4.27 -8.85 3.10
CA LEU A 98 4.48 -8.85 1.65
C LEU A 98 5.84 -8.24 1.25
N SER A 99 6.71 -7.88 2.19
CA SER A 99 8.02 -7.26 1.92
C SER A 99 8.97 -8.17 1.12
N GLY A 100 8.75 -9.48 1.16
CA GLY A 100 9.44 -10.45 0.31
C GLY A 100 9.00 -10.44 -1.17
N MET A 101 7.85 -9.85 -1.47
CA MET A 101 7.34 -9.62 -2.83
C MET A 101 7.80 -8.23 -3.31
N ASN A 102 9.10 -8.07 -3.58
CA ASN A 102 9.75 -6.79 -3.85
C ASN A 102 10.40 -6.69 -5.24
N ARG A 103 9.92 -7.44 -6.22
CA ARG A 103 10.42 -7.37 -7.60
C ARG A 103 9.72 -6.27 -8.39
N ILE A 104 10.52 -5.52 -9.16
CA ILE A 104 10.03 -4.71 -10.28
C ILE A 104 9.91 -5.66 -11.46
N ILE A 105 8.68 -5.94 -11.89
CA ILE A 105 8.40 -7.03 -12.84
C ILE A 105 8.66 -6.56 -14.28
N GLU A 106 8.23 -5.35 -14.60
CA GLU A 106 8.27 -4.84 -15.97
C GLU A 106 8.23 -3.29 -15.97
N VAL A 107 9.17 -2.65 -16.68
CA VAL A 107 9.19 -1.19 -16.88
C VAL A 107 8.95 -0.92 -18.37
N ASN A 108 7.86 -0.22 -18.68
CA ASN A 108 7.47 0.15 -20.04
C ASN A 108 7.75 1.63 -20.26
N THR A 109 8.99 1.97 -20.60
CA THR A 109 9.44 3.36 -20.72
C THR A 109 8.68 4.15 -21.78
N GLU A 110 8.39 3.54 -22.93
CA GLU A 110 7.68 4.18 -24.04
C GLU A 110 6.20 4.48 -23.71
N ASP A 111 5.60 3.66 -22.85
CA ASP A 111 4.19 3.79 -22.45
C ASP A 111 4.00 4.50 -21.11
N LEU A 112 5.10 4.81 -20.41
CA LEU A 112 5.14 5.48 -19.11
C LEU A 112 4.36 4.70 -18.03
N ASP A 113 4.62 3.40 -17.92
CA ASP A 113 4.08 2.56 -16.85
C ASP A 113 5.07 1.52 -16.33
N VAL A 114 4.80 1.01 -15.14
CA VAL A 114 5.58 -0.03 -14.48
C VAL A 114 4.66 -1.00 -13.78
N ARG A 115 5.00 -2.29 -13.80
CA ARG A 115 4.36 -3.32 -12.99
C ARG A 115 5.33 -3.82 -11.94
N VAL A 116 4.89 -3.82 -10.69
CA VAL A 116 5.69 -4.16 -9.52
C VAL A 116 4.93 -5.10 -8.60
N GLU A 117 5.67 -5.86 -7.79
CA GLU A 117 5.09 -6.56 -6.66
C GLU A 117 4.74 -5.59 -5.52
N ALA A 118 3.75 -5.97 -4.71
CA ALA A 118 3.16 -5.11 -3.68
C ALA A 118 4.15 -4.63 -2.60
N GLY A 119 5.19 -5.42 -2.31
CA GLY A 119 6.21 -5.12 -1.32
C GLY A 119 7.29 -4.15 -1.78
N VAL A 120 7.37 -3.81 -3.07
CA VAL A 120 8.30 -2.79 -3.57
C VAL A 120 8.03 -1.47 -2.87
N THR A 121 9.05 -0.83 -2.29
CA THR A 121 8.90 0.50 -1.69
C THR A 121 8.98 1.60 -2.75
N ARG A 122 8.38 2.74 -2.44
CA ARG A 122 8.46 3.93 -3.30
C ARG A 122 9.90 4.33 -3.60
N LYS A 123 10.78 4.37 -2.59
CA LYS A 123 12.19 4.71 -2.81
C LYS A 123 12.86 3.68 -3.71
N ALA A 124 12.66 2.39 -3.47
CA ALA A 124 13.23 1.33 -4.31
C ALA A 124 12.81 1.44 -5.78
N LEU A 125 11.53 1.75 -6.04
CA LEU A 125 11.06 1.99 -7.41
C LEU A 125 11.74 3.21 -8.05
N ASN A 126 11.76 4.35 -7.36
CA ASN A 126 12.38 5.56 -7.93
C ASN A 126 13.90 5.45 -8.09
N ASP A 127 14.58 4.71 -7.20
CA ASP A 127 16.00 4.41 -7.34
C ASP A 127 16.27 3.55 -8.58
N HIS A 128 15.41 2.57 -8.87
CA HIS A 128 15.50 1.75 -10.07
C HIS A 128 15.24 2.56 -11.36
N LEU A 129 14.34 3.54 -11.32
CA LEU A 129 13.98 4.35 -12.48
C LEU A 129 14.96 5.50 -12.77
N ARG A 130 15.90 5.78 -11.86
CA ARG A 130 16.75 6.98 -11.86
C ARG A 130 17.38 7.32 -13.20
N ASP A 131 17.87 6.31 -13.92
CA ASP A 131 18.61 6.50 -15.18
C ASP A 131 17.71 6.46 -16.44
N THR A 132 16.40 6.27 -16.26
CA THR A 132 15.43 6.18 -17.37
C THR A 132 14.86 7.53 -17.79
N GLY A 133 15.07 8.58 -16.98
CA GLY A 133 14.39 9.87 -17.12
C GLY A 133 12.93 9.86 -16.64
N LEU A 134 12.47 8.75 -16.04
CA LEU A 134 11.13 8.59 -15.48
C LEU A 134 11.15 8.53 -13.95
N PHE A 135 10.01 8.82 -13.33
CA PHE A 135 9.81 8.65 -11.89
C PHE A 135 8.33 8.36 -11.56
N PHE A 136 8.11 7.79 -10.38
CA PHE A 136 6.81 7.66 -9.74
C PHE A 136 6.58 8.82 -8.75
N PRO A 137 5.50 9.62 -8.91
CA PRO A 137 5.43 10.95 -8.31
C PRO A 137 4.83 11.02 -6.91
N ILE A 138 4.12 9.98 -6.48
CA ILE A 138 3.39 9.99 -5.19
C ILE A 138 4.39 9.80 -4.06
N ASP A 139 4.46 10.78 -3.16
CA ASP A 139 5.49 10.93 -2.13
C ASP A 139 4.84 11.10 -0.75
N PRO A 140 4.41 10.00 -0.09
CA PRO A 140 3.94 10.04 1.29
C PRO A 140 5.13 10.35 2.23
N GLY A 141 4.81 10.86 3.42
CA GLY A 141 5.83 11.29 4.39
C GLY A 141 6.81 10.20 4.82
N ALA A 142 6.37 8.94 4.86
CA ALA A 142 7.21 7.77 5.11
C ALA A 142 7.53 7.02 3.81
N ASP A 143 8.61 6.23 3.78
CA ASP A 143 8.82 5.26 2.70
C ASP A 143 7.89 4.07 2.91
N ALA A 144 6.95 3.88 1.98
CA ALA A 144 5.91 2.88 2.07
C ALA A 144 5.99 1.89 0.90
N SER A 145 5.51 0.67 1.12
CA SER A 145 5.28 -0.32 0.07
C SER A 145 4.19 0.17 -0.88
N LEU A 146 4.34 -0.05 -2.19
CA LEU A 146 3.40 0.38 -3.22
C LEU A 146 2.03 -0.32 -3.10
N GLY A 147 2.00 -1.57 -2.63
CA GLY A 147 0.76 -2.26 -2.28
C GLY A 147 0.02 -1.59 -1.12
N GLY A 148 0.74 -1.27 -0.03
CA GLY A 148 0.19 -0.50 1.09
C GLY A 148 -0.32 0.89 0.66
N MET A 149 0.43 1.60 -0.18
CA MET A 149 0.00 2.88 -0.74
C MET A 149 -1.30 2.75 -1.55
N ALA A 150 -1.45 1.69 -2.35
CA ALA A 150 -2.68 1.43 -3.10
C ALA A 150 -3.84 1.08 -2.16
N ALA A 151 -3.59 0.23 -1.17
CA ALA A 151 -4.59 -0.19 -0.19
C ALA A 151 -5.13 0.97 0.64
N THR A 152 -4.33 1.99 0.96
CA THR A 152 -4.75 3.16 1.74
C THR A 152 -5.11 4.39 0.89
N ARG A 153 -5.04 4.29 -0.44
CA ARG A 153 -5.18 5.44 -1.36
C ARG A 153 -4.26 6.60 -0.96
N ALA A 154 -2.97 6.31 -0.79
CA ALA A 154 -1.99 7.32 -0.38
C ALA A 154 -1.99 8.54 -1.32
N SER A 155 -1.80 9.72 -0.73
CA SER A 155 -1.72 11.01 -1.42
C SER A 155 -0.28 11.51 -1.53
N GLY A 156 0.19 12.31 -0.57
CA GLY A 156 1.51 12.93 -0.58
C GLY A 156 1.52 14.34 -1.18
N THR A 157 2.63 15.06 -0.95
CA THR A 157 2.78 16.50 -1.26
C THR A 157 2.66 16.84 -2.75
N ASN A 158 2.94 15.86 -3.61
CA ASN A 158 2.86 15.96 -5.06
C ASN A 158 1.44 15.76 -5.63
N ALA A 159 0.44 15.50 -4.77
CA ALA A 159 -0.91 15.16 -5.23
C ALA A 159 -1.60 16.29 -6.01
N VAL A 160 -1.25 17.55 -5.73
CA VAL A 160 -1.75 18.73 -6.47
C VAL A 160 -1.48 18.60 -7.97
N ARG A 161 -0.29 18.11 -8.34
CA ARG A 161 0.12 17.97 -9.75
C ARG A 161 -0.26 16.64 -10.36
N TYR A 162 -0.10 15.56 -9.60
CA TYR A 162 -0.12 14.19 -10.15
C TYR A 162 -1.33 13.37 -9.70
N GLY A 163 -2.19 13.91 -8.84
CA GLY A 163 -3.26 13.15 -8.19
C GLY A 163 -2.73 12.23 -7.09
N THR A 164 -3.56 11.31 -6.63
CA THR A 164 -3.23 10.34 -5.57
C THR A 164 -2.95 8.96 -6.15
N MET A 165 -2.76 7.94 -5.31
CA MET A 165 -2.77 6.54 -5.74
C MET A 165 -4.00 6.17 -6.58
N ARG A 166 -5.16 6.82 -6.35
CA ARG A 166 -6.36 6.62 -7.18
C ARG A 166 -6.14 6.92 -8.66
N GLU A 167 -5.39 7.98 -8.96
CA GLU A 167 -5.12 8.40 -10.33
C GLU A 167 -3.89 7.70 -10.93
N ASN A 168 -3.00 7.20 -10.09
CA ASN A 168 -1.69 6.67 -10.50
C ASN A 168 -1.63 5.15 -10.59
N VAL A 169 -2.58 4.42 -9.99
CA VAL A 169 -2.74 2.98 -10.16
C VAL A 169 -3.58 2.71 -11.42
N LEU A 170 -3.02 1.93 -12.35
CA LEU A 170 -3.67 1.56 -13.60
C LEU A 170 -4.48 0.26 -13.45
N ASN A 171 -3.92 -0.73 -12.77
CA ASN A 171 -4.59 -1.99 -12.43
C ASN A 171 -3.88 -2.68 -11.26
N LEU A 172 -4.55 -3.69 -10.70
CA LEU A 172 -4.10 -4.47 -9.56
C LEU A 172 -4.26 -5.96 -9.85
N THR A 173 -3.34 -6.76 -9.29
CA THR A 173 -3.57 -8.18 -9.03
C THR A 173 -3.83 -8.33 -7.53
N ALA A 174 -4.92 -9.00 -7.17
CA ALA A 174 -5.27 -9.22 -5.77
C ALA A 174 -5.79 -10.64 -5.53
N VAL A 175 -5.52 -11.15 -4.33
CA VAL A 175 -6.06 -12.42 -3.83
C VAL A 175 -7.27 -12.13 -2.95
N MET A 176 -8.41 -12.70 -3.32
CA MET A 176 -9.69 -12.53 -2.61
C MET A 176 -9.76 -13.49 -1.41
N ALA A 177 -10.75 -13.31 -0.53
CA ALA A 177 -10.91 -14.10 0.69
C ALA A 177 -11.08 -15.62 0.46
N ASP A 178 -11.55 -16.03 -0.72
CA ASP A 178 -11.68 -17.44 -1.12
C ASP A 178 -10.38 -18.00 -1.77
N GLY A 179 -9.34 -17.18 -1.88
CA GLY A 179 -8.09 -17.50 -2.55
C GLY A 179 -8.18 -17.46 -4.08
N SER A 180 -9.22 -16.86 -4.67
CA SER A 180 -9.24 -16.55 -6.10
C SER A 180 -8.32 -15.36 -6.41
N VAL A 181 -7.66 -15.39 -7.57
CA VAL A 181 -6.82 -14.29 -8.05
C VAL A 181 -7.63 -13.45 -9.03
N VAL A 182 -7.72 -12.15 -8.76
CA VAL A 182 -8.41 -11.18 -9.61
C VAL A 182 -7.38 -10.23 -10.21
N HIS A 183 -7.48 -10.03 -11.53
CA HIS A 183 -6.83 -8.94 -12.25
C HIS A 183 -7.88 -7.89 -12.58
N THR A 184 -7.75 -6.69 -12.02
CA THR A 184 -8.84 -5.70 -12.05
C THR A 184 -9.06 -5.06 -13.42
N ALA A 185 -8.02 -4.99 -14.24
CA ALA A 185 -8.08 -4.46 -15.59
C ALA A 185 -6.90 -4.96 -16.44
N ARG A 186 -7.00 -4.79 -17.76
CA ARG A 186 -5.85 -4.94 -18.68
C ARG A 186 -4.94 -3.72 -18.60
N ARG A 187 -3.78 -3.77 -19.27
CA ARG A 187 -2.80 -2.68 -19.32
C ARG A 187 -3.27 -1.43 -20.09
N ALA A 188 -4.36 -1.51 -20.86
CA ALA A 188 -4.84 -0.40 -21.67
C ALA A 188 -5.12 0.86 -20.83
N ARG A 189 -4.51 1.99 -21.21
CA ARG A 189 -4.62 3.28 -20.49
C ARG A 189 -6.06 3.80 -20.37
N LYS A 190 -6.93 3.43 -21.30
CA LYS A 190 -8.36 3.76 -21.29
C LYS A 190 -9.13 2.49 -21.59
N SER A 191 -10.11 2.18 -20.75
CA SER A 191 -11.04 1.09 -20.94
C SER A 191 -12.39 1.50 -20.37
N SER A 192 -13.46 1.17 -21.08
CA SER A 192 -14.85 1.24 -20.61
C SER A 192 -15.50 -0.14 -20.58
N ALA A 193 -14.69 -1.21 -20.61
CA ALA A 193 -15.15 -2.58 -20.60
C ALA A 193 -15.46 -3.03 -19.17
N GLY A 194 -16.73 -2.95 -18.77
CA GLY A 194 -17.21 -3.44 -17.48
C GLY A 194 -16.97 -2.46 -16.32
N TYR A 195 -17.03 -2.98 -15.10
CA TYR A 195 -16.85 -2.19 -13.87
C TYR A 195 -15.37 -1.90 -13.59
N ASP A 196 -15.10 -0.72 -13.03
CA ASP A 196 -13.76 -0.35 -12.56
C ASP A 196 -13.49 -1.00 -11.19
N LEU A 197 -13.12 -2.29 -11.22
CA LEU A 197 -12.76 -3.05 -10.02
C LEU A 197 -11.45 -2.54 -9.39
N THR A 198 -10.61 -1.86 -10.16
CA THR A 198 -9.37 -1.25 -9.66
C THR A 198 -9.72 -0.22 -8.59
N ARG A 199 -10.66 0.68 -8.87
CA ARG A 199 -11.10 1.72 -7.92
C ARG A 199 -11.83 1.18 -6.70
N LEU A 200 -12.40 -0.02 -6.78
CA LEU A 200 -13.01 -0.69 -5.62
C LEU A 200 -11.95 -1.16 -4.61
N LEU A 201 -10.80 -1.65 -5.09
CA LEU A 201 -9.72 -2.13 -4.22
C LEU A 201 -8.79 -1.02 -3.72
N ILE A 202 -8.64 0.09 -4.46
CA ILE A 202 -7.85 1.25 -3.99
C ILE A 202 -8.56 1.96 -2.83
N GLY A 203 -7.91 1.98 -1.67
CA GLY A 203 -8.51 2.50 -0.42
C GLY A 203 -9.32 1.46 0.35
N SER A 204 -9.23 0.17 -0.01
CA SER A 204 -9.92 -0.91 0.70
C SER A 204 -9.22 -1.36 1.99
N GLU A 205 -8.00 -0.88 2.25
CA GLU A 205 -7.23 -1.16 3.46
C GLU A 205 -7.01 -2.67 3.72
N GLY A 206 -7.00 -3.48 2.65
CA GLY A 206 -6.84 -4.94 2.73
C GLY A 206 -8.11 -5.69 3.14
N THR A 207 -9.23 -5.00 3.37
CA THR A 207 -10.49 -5.61 3.85
C THR A 207 -11.26 -6.37 2.76
N LEU A 208 -11.04 -6.03 1.48
CA LEU A 208 -11.70 -6.67 0.34
C LEU A 208 -10.82 -7.72 -0.35
N GLY A 209 -9.50 -7.62 -0.19
CA GLY A 209 -8.53 -8.49 -0.84
C GLY A 209 -7.10 -8.06 -0.59
N ILE A 210 -6.18 -8.98 -0.87
CA ILE A 210 -4.74 -8.82 -0.63
C ILE A 210 -4.09 -8.44 -1.94
N ILE A 211 -3.65 -7.19 -2.08
CA ILE A 211 -2.96 -6.71 -3.29
C ILE A 211 -1.57 -7.35 -3.37
N THR A 212 -1.27 -8.05 -4.45
CA THR A 212 0.04 -8.72 -4.68
C THR A 212 0.88 -8.08 -5.77
N GLU A 213 0.24 -7.46 -6.77
CA GLU A 213 0.93 -6.66 -7.80
C GLU A 213 0.19 -5.34 -8.06
N VAL A 214 0.96 -4.31 -8.40
CA VAL A 214 0.46 -2.98 -8.73
C VAL A 214 1.06 -2.53 -10.06
N THR A 215 0.19 -2.13 -11.00
CA THR A 215 0.64 -1.42 -12.21
C THR A 215 0.45 0.07 -12.01
N LEU A 216 1.51 0.84 -12.14
CA LEU A 216 1.58 2.27 -11.86
C LEU A 216 1.90 3.07 -13.12
N ARG A 217 1.33 4.28 -13.20
CA ARG A 217 1.77 5.28 -14.16
C ARG A 217 3.09 5.90 -13.72
N LEU A 218 3.98 6.12 -14.68
CA LEU A 218 5.21 6.88 -14.56
C LEU A 218 5.10 8.24 -15.24
N TYR A 219 6.00 9.14 -14.88
CA TYR A 219 6.06 10.50 -15.39
C TYR A 219 7.52 10.84 -15.73
N GLY A 220 7.73 11.72 -16.71
CA GLY A 220 9.07 12.24 -17.00
C GLY A 220 9.56 13.17 -15.90
N ILE A 221 10.84 13.06 -15.53
CA ILE A 221 11.46 13.96 -14.55
C ILE A 221 11.43 15.41 -15.09
N PRO A 222 10.90 16.38 -14.33
CA PRO A 222 10.86 17.77 -14.78
C PRO A 222 12.26 18.34 -15.02
N GLU A 223 12.46 19.05 -16.13
CA GLU A 223 13.73 19.70 -16.46
C GLU A 223 14.15 20.77 -15.44
N ALA A 224 13.15 21.43 -14.82
CA ALA A 224 13.36 22.44 -13.81
C ALA A 224 12.31 22.35 -12.70
N VAL A 225 12.79 22.36 -11.45
CA VAL A 225 11.97 22.53 -10.26
C VAL A 225 12.41 23.82 -9.56
N ARG A 226 11.45 24.59 -9.08
CA ARG A 226 11.67 25.80 -8.29
C ARG A 226 10.78 25.74 -7.04
N SER A 227 11.31 26.21 -5.93
CA SER A 227 10.62 26.30 -4.65
C SER A 227 10.84 27.68 -4.04
N GLY A 228 9.86 28.18 -3.32
CA GLY A 228 9.94 29.45 -2.60
C GLY A 228 9.05 29.41 -1.36
N VAL A 229 9.37 30.24 -0.39
CA VAL A 229 8.55 30.48 0.81
C VAL A 229 8.10 31.94 0.76
N VAL A 230 6.80 32.18 0.90
CA VAL A 230 6.21 33.51 0.84
C VAL A 230 5.52 33.77 2.18
N PRO A 231 5.98 34.76 2.97
CA PRO A 231 5.29 35.15 4.19
C PRO A 231 4.03 35.95 3.86
N PHE A 232 2.99 35.77 4.66
CA PHE A 232 1.74 36.52 4.57
C PHE A 232 1.40 37.13 5.92
N GLU A 233 0.80 38.32 5.92
CA GLU A 233 0.36 39.00 7.14
C GLU A 233 -0.86 38.33 7.79
N SER A 234 -1.62 37.55 7.01
CA SER A 234 -2.80 36.80 7.46
C SER A 234 -2.94 35.44 6.76
N LEU A 235 -3.65 34.52 7.41
CA LEU A 235 -3.99 33.22 6.82
C LEU A 235 -4.90 33.38 5.59
N GLU A 236 -5.82 34.35 5.63
CA GLU A 236 -6.72 34.67 4.51
C GLU A 236 -5.93 35.07 3.25
N GLY A 237 -4.93 35.96 3.40
CA GLY A 237 -4.08 36.36 2.28
C GLY A 237 -3.25 35.21 1.70
N ALA A 238 -2.79 34.27 2.53
CA ALA A 238 -2.13 33.06 2.07
C ALA A 238 -3.09 32.17 1.25
N VAL A 239 -4.32 31.99 1.73
CA VAL A 239 -5.35 31.19 1.03
C VAL A 239 -5.73 31.83 -0.32
N ASP A 240 -5.94 33.14 -0.36
CA ASP A 240 -6.27 33.85 -1.61
C ASP A 240 -5.17 33.70 -2.66
N ALA A 241 -3.90 33.79 -2.27
CA ALA A 241 -2.77 33.58 -3.17
C ALA A 241 -2.73 32.14 -3.74
N VAL A 242 -3.06 31.14 -2.92
CA VAL A 242 -3.17 29.73 -3.40
C VAL A 242 -4.31 29.60 -4.40
N ILE A 243 -5.48 30.19 -4.12
CA ILE A 243 -6.64 30.17 -5.03
C ILE A 243 -6.28 30.81 -6.37
N GLU A 244 -5.69 32.01 -6.35
CA GLU A 244 -5.29 32.73 -7.57
C GLU A 244 -4.25 31.94 -8.38
N THR A 245 -3.28 31.33 -7.70
CA THR A 245 -2.25 30.48 -8.34
C THR A 245 -2.88 29.33 -9.11
N ILE A 246 -3.84 28.62 -8.50
CA ILE A 246 -4.54 27.49 -9.14
C ILE A 246 -5.41 27.99 -10.30
N GLN A 247 -6.18 29.07 -10.09
CA GLN A 247 -7.07 29.64 -11.11
C GLN A 247 -6.32 30.21 -12.32
N SER A 248 -5.08 30.66 -12.12
CA SER A 248 -4.20 31.15 -13.19
C SER A 248 -3.61 30.03 -14.05
N GLY A 249 -3.86 28.76 -13.71
CA GLY A 249 -3.37 27.61 -14.47
C GLY A 249 -1.86 27.38 -14.32
N LEU A 250 -1.24 27.94 -13.28
CA LEU A 250 0.17 27.71 -13.01
C LEU A 250 0.38 26.25 -12.61
N PRO A 251 1.34 25.53 -13.22
CA PRO A 251 1.53 24.10 -12.99
C PRO A 251 2.29 23.85 -11.68
N VAL A 252 1.58 24.02 -10.57
CA VAL A 252 2.09 23.83 -9.21
C VAL A 252 2.48 22.37 -8.98
N ALA A 253 3.69 22.14 -8.47
CA ALA A 253 4.11 20.81 -8.02
C ALA A 253 3.60 20.49 -6.61
N ARG A 254 3.78 21.45 -5.68
CA ARG A 254 3.45 21.37 -4.25
C ARG A 254 3.10 22.77 -3.74
N ILE A 255 2.10 22.88 -2.90
CA ILE A 255 1.78 24.08 -2.10
C ILE A 255 1.40 23.56 -0.71
N GLU A 256 2.06 24.06 0.31
CA GLU A 256 1.78 23.75 1.72
C GLU A 256 1.68 25.08 2.48
N ILE A 257 0.78 25.14 3.45
CA ILE A 257 0.64 26.27 4.37
C ILE A 257 1.23 25.86 5.70
N LEU A 258 2.11 26.70 6.24
CA LEU A 258 2.72 26.52 7.56
C LEU A 258 2.16 27.59 8.50
N ASP A 259 1.92 27.20 9.75
CA ASP A 259 1.53 28.16 10.78
C ASP A 259 2.79 28.84 11.39
N PRO A 260 2.64 29.86 12.25
CA PRO A 260 3.78 30.54 12.86
C PRO A 260 4.61 29.70 13.84
N LEU A 261 4.13 28.51 14.23
CA LEU A 261 4.74 27.62 15.23
C LEU A 261 5.40 26.39 14.59
N SER A 262 5.23 26.21 13.27
CA SER A 262 5.75 25.12 12.46
C SER A 262 7.26 25.22 12.22
#